data_AF-A0A3M6I5S9-F1
#
_entry.id   AF-A0A3M6I5S9-F1
#
_cell.length_a   1.000
_cell.length_b   1.000
_cell.length_c   1.000
_cell.angle_alpha   90.00
_cell.angle_beta   90.00
_cell.angle_gamma   90.00
#
_symmetry.space_group_name_H-M   'P 1'
#
loop_
_entity.id
_entity.type
_entity.pdbx_description
1 polymer ?
#
loop_
_entity_poly.entity_id
_entity_poly.type
_entity_poly.pdbx_seq_one_letter_code
_entity_poly.pdbx_strand_id
1 'polypeptide(L)'
;MTRASAFSRRPWACHHQAAALANSISTKMFPRVSMTECSSVGVTSLTALSDLQPYCATYISHYCICIVFRIPPPMKRTPHLLAIQSHVVFGHAGNSAAVFPMQRIGVNVWPLNTVQFSNHTQYKQWTGEVLAPQQIPALIEGIAAIGELGNCDAVLSGYLGSAAQGRAILTGVARIKAANPKALYLCDPVMGHPEKGCIVAPEVSDFLLEEAAAMAD
;
A
#
# COMPACT_ATOMS: atom_id res chain seq x y z
N MET A 1 44.21 -0.91 -8.55
CA MET A 1 43.11 -1.46 -7.72
C MET A 1 41.80 -0.80 -8.16
N THR A 2 40.77 -1.61 -8.20
CA THR A 2 39.56 -1.58 -9.06
C THR A 2 38.65 -0.36 -8.97
N ARG A 3 38.14 0.05 -10.14
CA ARG A 3 37.13 1.08 -10.41
C ARG A 3 35.86 0.89 -9.56
N ALA A 4 35.38 1.97 -8.96
CA ALA A 4 34.03 2.09 -8.43
C ALA A 4 33.01 1.88 -9.57
N SER A 5 32.28 0.77 -9.55
CA SER A 5 31.17 0.54 -10.47
C SER A 5 29.99 1.43 -10.04
N ALA A 6 29.58 2.31 -10.94
CA ALA A 6 28.43 3.18 -10.78
C ALA A 6 27.20 2.39 -10.33
N PHE A 7 26.68 2.76 -9.15
CA PHE A 7 25.42 2.27 -8.62
C PHE A 7 24.30 2.67 -9.60
N SER A 8 23.71 1.71 -10.31
CA SER A 8 22.63 2.03 -11.24
C SER A 8 21.41 2.45 -10.42
N ARG A 9 21.16 3.77 -10.36
CA ARG A 9 19.93 4.38 -9.84
C ARG A 9 18.77 4.10 -10.81
N ARG A 10 18.44 2.83 -11.04
CA ARG A 10 17.19 2.50 -11.74
C ARG A 10 16.04 2.82 -10.78
N PRO A 11 15.06 3.66 -11.15
CA PRO A 11 13.85 3.86 -10.36
C PRO A 11 13.19 2.49 -10.10
N TRP A 12 12.83 2.22 -8.85
CA TRP A 12 12.28 0.92 -8.49
C TRP A 12 10.79 0.82 -8.87
N ALA A 13 10.38 -0.39 -9.26
CA ALA A 13 9.03 -0.76 -9.71
C ALA A 13 7.94 -0.69 -8.62
N CYS A 14 8.28 -0.36 -7.37
CA CYS A 14 7.30 -0.24 -6.28
C CYS A 14 6.41 0.99 -6.42
N HIS A 15 6.82 2.00 -7.20
CA HIS A 15 5.90 3.05 -7.65
C HIS A 15 4.71 2.46 -8.42
N HIS A 16 4.90 1.39 -9.21
CA HIS A 16 3.81 0.75 -9.93
C HIS A 16 2.91 -0.11 -9.03
N GLN A 17 3.44 -0.82 -8.03
CA GLN A 17 2.60 -1.59 -7.10
C GLN A 17 1.80 -0.69 -6.16
N ALA A 18 2.41 0.36 -5.59
CA ALA A 18 1.69 1.32 -4.77
C ALA A 18 0.63 2.08 -5.59
N ALA A 19 0.94 2.46 -6.83
CA ALA A 19 -0.03 3.08 -7.73
C ALA A 19 -1.14 2.11 -8.12
N ALA A 20 -0.84 0.86 -8.50
CA ALA A 20 -1.84 -0.15 -8.86
C ALA A 20 -2.75 -0.51 -7.67
N LEU A 21 -2.19 -0.61 -6.47
CA LEU A 21 -2.94 -0.86 -5.24
C LEU A 21 -3.80 0.33 -4.85
N ALA A 22 -3.26 1.54 -4.92
CA ALA A 22 -4.05 2.76 -4.74
C ALA A 22 -5.14 2.91 -5.82
N ASN A 23 -4.92 2.42 -7.04
CA ASN A 23 -5.90 2.40 -8.12
C ASN A 23 -6.97 1.30 -7.90
N SER A 24 -6.61 0.16 -7.32
CA SER A 24 -7.55 -0.92 -6.96
C SER A 24 -8.42 -0.54 -5.76
N ILE A 25 -7.80 0.03 -4.71
CA ILE A 25 -8.50 0.65 -3.58
C ILE A 25 -9.37 1.79 -4.10
N SER A 26 -8.84 2.65 -4.98
CA SER A 26 -9.63 3.65 -5.72
C SER A 26 -10.83 3.01 -6.37
N THR A 27 -10.68 2.06 -7.27
CA THR A 27 -11.80 1.57 -8.08
C THR A 27 -12.85 0.80 -7.27
N LYS A 28 -12.46 0.01 -6.26
CA LYS A 28 -13.40 -0.75 -5.42
C LYS A 28 -14.07 0.11 -4.33
N MET A 29 -13.32 1.01 -3.71
CA MET A 29 -13.83 1.86 -2.62
C MET A 29 -14.36 3.21 -3.14
N PHE A 30 -13.96 3.61 -4.34
CA PHE A 30 -14.20 4.92 -4.99
C PHE A 30 -14.36 4.76 -6.54
N PRO A 31 -15.50 4.26 -7.05
CA PRO A 31 -15.69 3.88 -8.47
C PRO A 31 -15.55 5.00 -9.54
N ARG A 32 -15.05 6.19 -9.19
CA ARG A 32 -14.81 7.34 -10.10
C ARG A 32 -13.39 7.92 -10.05
N VAL A 33 -12.45 7.33 -9.31
CA VAL A 33 -11.04 7.77 -9.30
C VAL A 33 -10.26 6.98 -10.35
N SER A 34 -9.74 7.68 -11.36
CA SER A 34 -8.95 7.13 -12.47
C SER A 34 -7.58 7.76 -12.46
N MET A 35 -6.53 6.99 -12.12
CA MET A 35 -5.16 7.35 -12.48
C MET A 35 -4.91 6.91 -13.91
N THR A 36 -5.07 7.82 -14.88
CA THR A 36 -4.73 7.57 -16.28
C THR A 36 -3.35 8.15 -16.57
N GLU A 37 -2.42 7.33 -17.07
CA GLU A 37 -1.19 7.86 -17.69
C GLU A 37 -1.58 8.73 -18.88
N CYS A 38 -1.18 10.00 -18.85
CA CYS A 38 -1.47 10.97 -19.90
C CYS A 38 -0.51 10.75 -21.08
N SER A 39 -0.68 9.64 -21.78
CA SER A 39 -0.12 9.43 -23.10
C SER A 39 -1.08 10.11 -24.07
N SER A 40 -0.69 11.25 -24.66
CA SER A 40 -1.40 11.96 -25.74
C SER A 40 -2.64 12.80 -25.37
N VAL A 41 -2.48 13.91 -24.64
CA VAL A 41 -3.40 15.05 -24.80
C VAL A 41 -2.61 16.20 -25.42
N GLY A 42 -2.98 16.53 -26.66
CA GLY A 42 -2.39 17.60 -27.45
C GLY A 42 -2.38 18.93 -26.69
N VAL A 43 -1.23 19.59 -26.74
CA VAL A 43 -0.97 20.91 -26.19
C VAL A 43 -1.79 21.94 -26.96
N THR A 44 -3.01 22.25 -26.51
CA THR A 44 -3.77 23.35 -27.13
C THR A 44 -4.62 24.20 -26.18
N SER A 45 -4.54 24.04 -24.86
CA SER A 45 -5.27 24.96 -23.95
C SER A 45 -4.57 25.13 -22.61
N LEU A 46 -3.48 25.91 -22.60
CA LEU A 46 -2.72 26.31 -21.41
C LEU A 46 -2.97 27.78 -21.02
N THR A 47 -4.11 28.36 -21.37
CA THR A 47 -4.45 29.77 -21.06
C THR A 47 -5.12 29.98 -19.71
N ALA A 48 -5.32 28.95 -18.88
CA ALA A 48 -6.04 29.07 -17.61
C ALA A 48 -5.16 28.91 -16.34
N LEU A 49 -3.84 29.11 -16.45
CA LEU A 49 -2.90 28.91 -15.34
C LEU A 49 -1.97 30.11 -15.07
N SER A 50 -2.38 31.34 -15.45
CA SER A 50 -1.62 32.56 -15.13
C SER A 50 -1.76 33.03 -13.68
N ASP A 51 -2.73 32.52 -12.92
CA ASP A 51 -3.14 33.17 -11.66
C ASP A 51 -2.66 32.47 -10.38
N LEU A 52 -1.77 31.48 -10.49
CA LEU A 52 -1.23 30.76 -9.34
C LEU A 52 0.30 30.61 -9.42
N GLN A 53 1.01 31.71 -9.20
CA GLN A 53 2.39 31.71 -8.70
C GLN A 53 2.48 32.69 -7.51
N PRO A 54 3.30 32.45 -6.46
CA PRO A 54 4.70 32.05 -6.64
C PRO A 54 5.28 31.21 -5.47
N TYR A 55 5.13 29.88 -5.45
CA TYR A 55 5.94 29.01 -4.57
C TYR A 55 6.19 27.63 -5.19
N CYS A 56 6.66 27.57 -6.43
CA CYS A 56 7.31 26.37 -6.99
C CYS A 56 7.76 26.67 -8.42
N ALA A 57 8.94 27.26 -8.58
CA ALA A 57 9.54 27.44 -9.89
C ALA A 57 11.03 27.10 -9.81
N THR A 58 11.37 25.82 -9.66
CA THR A 58 12.63 25.26 -10.17
C THR A 58 12.55 23.73 -10.23
N TYR A 59 12.20 23.20 -11.40
CA TYR A 59 12.73 21.97 -12.06
C TYR A 59 11.72 21.54 -13.15
N ILE A 60 11.80 22.17 -14.32
CA ILE A 60 11.14 21.68 -15.53
C ILE A 60 12.17 20.78 -16.22
N SER A 61 11.99 19.46 -16.10
CA SER A 61 12.73 18.46 -16.88
C SER A 61 11.76 17.38 -17.35
N HIS A 62 11.36 17.50 -18.62
CA HIS A 62 10.88 16.49 -19.60
C HIS A 62 10.03 15.26 -19.21
N TYR A 63 9.52 15.15 -17.99
CA TYR A 63 8.53 14.14 -17.57
C TYR A 63 7.53 14.79 -16.60
N CYS A 64 6.81 15.82 -17.03
CA CYS A 64 5.65 16.30 -16.28
C CYS A 64 4.50 15.32 -16.47
N ILE A 65 4.42 14.30 -15.61
CA ILE A 65 3.15 13.63 -15.34
C ILE A 65 2.27 14.70 -14.71
N CYS A 66 1.38 15.31 -15.51
CA CYS A 66 0.26 16.05 -14.98
C CYS A 66 -0.68 15.05 -14.31
N ILE A 67 -0.44 14.74 -13.03
CA ILE A 67 -1.41 14.03 -12.20
C ILE A 67 -2.56 15.01 -12.00
N VAL A 68 -3.57 14.93 -12.86
CA VAL A 68 -4.85 15.59 -12.62
C VAL A 68 -5.49 14.83 -11.46
N PHE A 69 -5.22 15.27 -10.23
CA PHE A 69 -5.95 14.81 -9.05
C PHE A 69 -7.39 15.27 -9.21
N ARG A 70 -8.23 14.42 -9.82
CA ARG A 70 -9.67 14.63 -9.80
C ARG A 70 -10.08 14.43 -8.35
N ILE A 71 -10.36 15.54 -7.66
CA ILE A 71 -10.83 15.53 -6.27
C ILE A 71 -12.05 14.60 -6.25
N PRO A 72 -12.00 13.47 -5.52
CA PRO A 72 -13.15 12.58 -5.44
C PRO A 72 -14.35 13.38 -4.89
N PRO A 73 -15.58 13.06 -5.32
CA PRO A 73 -16.76 13.72 -4.78
C PRO A 73 -16.73 13.63 -3.25
N PRO A 74 -17.29 14.63 -2.54
CA PRO A 74 -17.23 14.68 -1.08
C PRO A 74 -17.78 13.37 -0.50
N MET A 75 -16.92 12.64 0.21
CA MET A 75 -17.30 11.41 0.89
C MET A 75 -18.21 11.75 2.06
N LYS A 76 -19.22 10.91 2.34
CA LYS A 76 -20.11 11.11 3.50
C LYS A 76 -19.32 11.20 4.82
N ARG A 77 -18.20 10.46 4.89
CA ARG A 77 -17.19 10.52 5.95
C ARG A 77 -15.84 10.05 5.39
N THR A 78 -14.75 10.40 6.07
CA THR A 78 -13.42 9.86 5.77
C THR A 78 -13.43 8.34 6.00
N PRO A 79 -13.09 7.52 4.99
CA PRO A 79 -13.04 6.07 5.13
C PRO A 79 -11.83 5.65 5.96
N HIS A 80 -11.98 4.55 6.68
CA HIS A 80 -10.90 3.96 7.48
C HIS A 80 -10.41 2.65 6.86
N LEU A 81 -9.10 2.50 6.75
CA LEU A 81 -8.46 1.32 6.19
C LEU A 81 -7.39 0.78 7.14
N LEU A 82 -7.51 -0.50 7.52
CA LEU A 82 -6.47 -1.22 8.26
C LEU A 82 -5.46 -1.80 7.28
N ALA A 83 -4.23 -1.29 7.28
CA ALA A 83 -3.17 -1.73 6.38
C ALA A 83 -2.20 -2.67 7.10
N ILE A 84 -2.31 -3.97 6.83
CA ILE A 84 -1.50 -5.04 7.42
C ILE A 84 -0.41 -5.47 6.44
N GLN A 85 0.76 -4.84 6.55
CA GLN A 85 1.89 -5.04 5.62
C GLN A 85 3.23 -4.93 6.35
N SER A 86 4.33 -5.21 5.64
CA SER A 86 5.68 -4.94 6.13
C SER A 86 5.94 -3.44 6.31
N HIS A 87 6.94 -3.10 7.13
CA HIS A 87 7.44 -1.73 7.29
C HIS A 87 8.97 -1.68 7.21
N VAL A 88 9.49 -0.64 6.57
CA VAL A 88 10.93 -0.33 6.53
C VAL A 88 11.18 1.09 7.01
N VAL A 89 12.29 1.30 7.73
CA VAL A 89 12.71 2.63 8.21
C VAL A 89 13.32 3.46 7.08
N PHE A 90 14.19 2.85 6.27
CA PHE A 90 14.82 3.48 5.11
C PHE A 90 14.27 2.90 3.80
N GLY A 91 13.78 3.80 2.94
CA GLY A 91 13.18 3.48 1.65
C GLY A 91 11.65 3.37 1.70
N HIS A 92 11.06 2.83 0.63
CA HIS A 92 9.61 2.71 0.48
C HIS A 92 9.24 1.28 0.04
N ALA A 93 8.71 0.51 0.97
CA ALA A 93 8.12 -0.82 0.78
C ALA A 93 7.04 -1.10 1.83
N GLY A 94 6.00 -1.85 1.47
CA GLY A 94 4.86 -2.13 2.36
C GLY A 94 4.19 -0.83 2.85
N ASN A 95 3.91 -0.75 4.15
CA ASN A 95 3.25 0.41 4.76
C ASN A 95 4.01 1.73 4.56
N SER A 96 5.35 1.70 4.52
CA SER A 96 6.16 2.91 4.22
C SER A 96 5.98 3.45 2.79
N ALA A 97 5.41 2.64 1.89
CA ALA A 97 5.02 3.04 0.53
C ALA A 97 3.51 3.25 0.37
N ALA A 98 2.67 2.56 1.17
CA ALA A 98 1.22 2.56 1.00
C ALA A 98 0.50 3.62 1.84
N VAL A 99 0.95 3.86 3.09
CA VAL A 99 0.24 4.73 4.05
C VAL A 99 0.14 6.17 3.55
N PHE A 100 1.26 6.76 3.13
CA PHE A 100 1.29 8.16 2.72
C PHE A 100 0.40 8.44 1.49
N PRO A 101 0.47 7.68 0.38
CA PRO A 101 -0.44 7.88 -0.74
C PRO A 101 -1.92 7.78 -0.38
N MET A 102 -2.29 6.79 0.46
CA MET A 102 -3.68 6.62 0.91
C MET A 102 -4.16 7.80 1.76
N GLN A 103 -3.35 8.26 2.71
CA GLN A 103 -3.64 9.46 3.50
C GLN A 103 -3.76 10.71 2.60
N ARG A 104 -2.90 10.81 1.59
CA ARG A 104 -2.89 11.95 0.66
C ARG A 104 -4.15 12.06 -0.20
N ILE A 105 -4.84 10.94 -0.45
CA ILE A 105 -6.13 10.89 -1.16
C ILE A 105 -7.35 10.92 -0.22
N GLY A 106 -7.13 11.13 1.09
CA GLY A 106 -8.20 11.31 2.06
C GLY A 106 -8.70 10.02 2.72
N VAL A 107 -7.91 8.94 2.75
CA VAL A 107 -8.21 7.73 3.53
C VAL A 107 -7.52 7.82 4.89
N ASN A 108 -8.24 7.55 5.97
CA ASN A 108 -7.62 7.38 7.29
C ASN A 108 -7.04 5.97 7.41
N VAL A 109 -5.72 5.85 7.53
CA VAL A 109 -5.04 4.55 7.52
C VAL A 109 -4.59 4.18 8.92
N TRP A 110 -4.89 2.94 9.33
CA TRP A 110 -4.39 2.31 10.54
C TRP A 110 -3.30 1.31 10.15
N PRO A 111 -2.00 1.67 10.25
CA PRO A 111 -0.93 0.75 9.88
C PRO A 111 -0.69 -0.29 10.96
N LEU A 112 -0.79 -1.57 10.60
CA LEU A 112 -0.35 -2.71 11.41
C LEU A 112 0.87 -3.34 10.71
N ASN A 113 2.04 -3.17 11.29
CA ASN A 113 3.29 -3.58 10.66
C ASN A 113 3.62 -5.04 11.01
N THR A 114 3.64 -5.92 10.00
CA THR A 114 3.96 -7.36 10.19
C THR A 114 5.43 -7.61 10.45
N VAL A 115 6.29 -6.69 9.99
CA VAL A 115 7.72 -6.62 10.29
C VAL A 115 8.13 -5.16 10.42
N GLN A 116 9.19 -4.89 11.17
CA GLN A 116 9.86 -3.59 11.17
C GLN A 116 11.34 -3.80 10.88
N PHE A 117 11.75 -3.51 9.65
CA PHE A 117 13.14 -3.64 9.21
C PHE A 117 13.81 -2.29 8.99
N SER A 118 15.13 -2.26 9.06
CA SER A 118 15.93 -1.08 8.75
C SER A 118 15.73 -0.61 7.31
N ASN A 119 15.67 -1.54 6.36
CA ASN A 119 15.53 -1.31 4.92
C ASN A 119 15.00 -2.60 4.25
N HIS A 120 14.63 -2.54 2.97
CA HIS A 120 14.14 -3.71 2.27
C HIS A 120 15.24 -4.78 2.06
N THR A 121 14.83 -6.04 1.92
CA THR A 121 15.71 -7.23 1.94
C THR A 121 16.57 -7.41 0.69
N GLN A 122 16.38 -6.61 -0.35
CA GLN A 122 17.26 -6.63 -1.54
C GLN A 122 18.61 -5.95 -1.26
N TYR A 123 18.72 -5.15 -0.19
CA TYR A 123 20.01 -4.75 0.32
C TYR A 123 20.70 -5.96 0.97
N LYS A 124 22.01 -6.08 0.77
CA LYS A 124 22.83 -7.18 1.34
C LYS A 124 22.84 -7.21 2.87
N GLN A 125 22.54 -6.08 3.51
CA GLN A 125 22.44 -5.96 4.95
C GLN A 125 21.13 -5.28 5.33
N TRP A 126 20.48 -5.84 6.32
CA TRP A 126 19.27 -5.33 6.95
C TRP A 126 19.18 -5.93 8.36
N THR A 127 18.41 -5.29 9.23
CA THR A 127 18.10 -5.81 10.57
C THR A 127 16.67 -5.47 10.94
N GLY A 128 16.13 -6.12 11.96
CA GLY A 128 14.85 -5.78 12.57
C GLY A 128 14.07 -7.01 13.01
N GLU A 129 12.76 -6.81 13.21
CA GLU A 129 11.92 -7.76 13.92
C GLU A 129 10.67 -8.14 13.13
N VAL A 130 10.19 -9.36 13.37
CA VAL A 130 8.95 -9.89 12.82
C VAL A 130 7.90 -9.89 13.92
N LEU A 131 6.72 -9.33 13.65
CA LEU A 131 5.61 -9.34 14.59
C LEU A 131 5.09 -10.78 14.78
N ALA A 132 5.01 -11.24 16.02
CA ALA A 132 4.48 -12.58 16.30
C ALA A 132 3.02 -12.71 15.79
N PRO A 133 2.63 -13.83 15.14
CA PRO A 133 1.30 -13.97 14.54
C PRO A 133 0.14 -13.67 15.50
N GLN A 134 0.27 -14.03 16.78
CA GLN A 134 -0.76 -13.86 17.80
C GLN A 134 -1.00 -12.37 18.16
N GLN A 135 -0.03 -11.50 17.87
CA GLN A 135 -0.17 -10.06 18.14
C GLN A 135 -1.13 -9.39 17.16
N ILE A 136 -1.29 -9.92 15.93
CA ILE A 136 -2.20 -9.36 14.93
C ILE A 136 -3.66 -9.31 15.44
N PRO A 137 -4.28 -10.44 15.86
CA PRO A 137 -5.62 -10.41 16.40
C PRO A 137 -5.69 -9.66 17.74
N ALA A 138 -4.64 -9.70 18.57
CA ALA A 138 -4.61 -8.96 19.83
C ALA A 138 -4.69 -7.44 19.63
N LEU A 139 -3.96 -6.89 18.66
CA LEU A 139 -4.02 -5.47 18.30
C LEU A 139 -5.40 -5.09 17.74
N ILE A 140 -6.00 -5.97 16.94
CA ILE A 140 -7.36 -5.78 16.42
C ILE A 140 -8.40 -5.76 17.55
N GLU A 141 -8.28 -6.65 18.54
CA GLU A 141 -9.14 -6.59 19.73
C GLU A 141 -8.89 -5.33 20.58
N GLY A 142 -7.67 -4.81 20.61
CA GLY A 142 -7.39 -3.50 21.22
C GLY A 142 -8.19 -2.36 20.58
N ILE A 143 -8.29 -2.35 19.24
CA ILE A 143 -9.13 -1.39 18.49
C ILE A 143 -10.63 -1.65 18.77
N ALA A 144 -11.03 -2.92 18.91
CA ALA A 144 -12.39 -3.28 19.24
C ALA A 144 -12.80 -2.81 20.64
N ALA A 145 -11.90 -2.92 21.61
CA ALA A 145 -12.14 -2.54 23.01
C ALA A 145 -12.43 -1.04 23.18
N ILE A 146 -11.92 -0.19 22.27
CA ILE A 146 -12.22 1.25 22.25
C ILE A 146 -13.42 1.61 21.37
N GLY A 147 -14.12 0.63 20.79
CA GLY A 147 -15.35 0.83 20.00
C GLY A 147 -15.12 1.24 18.53
N GLU A 148 -13.88 1.30 18.05
CA GLU A 148 -13.57 1.81 16.71
C GLU A 148 -13.62 0.75 15.60
N LEU A 149 -13.64 -0.54 15.95
CA LEU A 149 -13.53 -1.60 14.95
C LEU A 149 -14.63 -1.56 13.88
N GLY A 150 -15.86 -1.20 14.26
CA GLY A 150 -17.00 -1.06 13.34
C GLY A 150 -16.85 0.08 12.33
N ASN A 151 -15.93 1.02 12.55
CA ASN A 151 -15.66 2.12 11.63
C ASN A 151 -14.69 1.72 10.51
N CYS A 152 -14.05 0.55 10.57
CA CYS A 152 -13.13 0.03 9.56
C CYS A 152 -13.89 -0.31 8.27
N ASP A 153 -13.60 0.39 7.17
CA ASP A 153 -14.26 0.21 5.88
C ASP A 153 -13.52 -0.78 4.98
N ALA A 154 -12.22 -0.97 5.19
CA ALA A 154 -11.43 -1.94 4.42
C ALA A 154 -10.22 -2.47 5.21
N VAL A 155 -9.80 -3.68 4.88
CA VAL A 155 -8.54 -4.29 5.29
C VAL A 155 -7.69 -4.53 4.05
N LEU A 156 -6.45 -4.06 4.08
CA LEU A 156 -5.45 -4.33 3.06
C LEU A 156 -4.37 -5.23 3.65
N SER A 157 -4.13 -6.39 3.04
CA SER A 157 -2.98 -7.24 3.37
C SER A 157 -1.95 -7.26 2.25
N GLY A 158 -0.66 -7.32 2.60
CA GLY A 158 0.45 -7.41 1.65
C GLY A 158 1.48 -8.43 2.12
N TYR A 159 2.78 -8.07 2.09
CA TYR A 159 3.87 -8.97 2.48
C TYR A 159 3.63 -9.68 3.83
N LEU A 160 3.79 -11.01 3.82
CA LEU A 160 3.66 -11.90 4.97
C LEU A 160 5.02 -12.52 5.30
N GLY A 161 5.38 -12.54 6.58
CA GLY A 161 6.57 -13.25 7.06
C GLY A 161 6.38 -14.76 7.24
N SER A 162 5.13 -15.23 7.31
CA SER A 162 4.78 -16.66 7.40
C SER A 162 3.30 -16.90 7.09
N ALA A 163 2.94 -18.14 6.76
CA ALA A 163 1.54 -18.56 6.63
C ALA A 163 0.74 -18.36 7.94
N ALA A 164 1.38 -18.51 9.10
CA ALA A 164 0.75 -18.26 10.39
C ALA A 164 0.32 -16.80 10.58
N GLN A 165 1.14 -15.84 10.14
CA GLN A 165 0.71 -14.43 10.08
C GLN A 165 -0.48 -14.24 9.14
N GLY A 166 -0.46 -14.91 7.98
CA GLY A 166 -1.58 -14.90 7.02
C GLY A 166 -2.90 -15.34 7.65
N ARG A 167 -2.92 -16.50 8.32
CA ARG A 167 -4.13 -17.00 9.00
C ARG A 167 -4.59 -16.12 10.16
N ALA A 168 -3.64 -15.49 10.87
CA ALA A 168 -3.96 -14.51 11.91
C ALA A 168 -4.63 -13.25 11.31
N ILE A 169 -4.21 -12.83 10.11
CA ILE A 169 -4.88 -11.76 9.35
C ILE A 169 -6.31 -12.17 8.98
N LEU A 170 -6.52 -13.38 8.45
CA LEU A 170 -7.87 -13.85 8.10
C LEU A 170 -8.79 -13.89 9.33
N THR A 171 -8.26 -14.28 10.50
CA THR A 171 -8.99 -14.19 11.77
C THR A 171 -9.40 -12.75 12.08
N GLY A 172 -8.48 -11.80 11.92
CA GLY A 172 -8.73 -10.36 12.07
C GLY A 172 -9.76 -9.82 11.09
N VAL A 173 -9.68 -10.23 9.81
CA VAL A 173 -10.65 -9.87 8.76
C VAL A 173 -12.04 -10.36 9.12
N ALA A 174 -12.18 -11.62 9.55
CA ALA A 174 -13.46 -12.17 9.98
C ALA A 174 -14.04 -11.36 11.17
N ARG A 175 -13.18 -11.00 12.13
CA ARG A 175 -13.56 -10.18 13.29
C ARG A 175 -14.02 -8.77 12.90
N ILE A 176 -13.37 -8.15 11.92
CA ILE A 176 -13.75 -6.84 11.37
C ILE A 176 -15.07 -6.95 10.59
N LYS A 177 -15.22 -7.95 9.72
CA LYS A 177 -16.48 -8.19 8.97
C LYS A 177 -17.65 -8.50 9.90
N ALA A 178 -17.42 -9.12 11.06
CA ALA A 178 -18.45 -9.28 12.08
C ALA A 178 -18.90 -7.94 12.71
N ALA A 179 -17.99 -6.98 12.86
CA ALA A 179 -18.31 -5.64 13.37
C ALA A 179 -18.88 -4.70 12.27
N ASN A 180 -18.40 -4.85 11.04
CA ASN A 180 -18.87 -4.14 9.86
C ASN A 180 -18.99 -5.11 8.67
N PRO A 181 -20.17 -5.67 8.39
CA PRO A 181 -20.39 -6.60 7.27
C PRO A 181 -20.15 -6.02 5.88
N LYS A 182 -19.98 -4.69 5.76
CA LYS A 182 -19.66 -4.00 4.51
C LYS A 182 -18.16 -3.79 4.31
N ALA A 183 -17.33 -4.14 5.29
CA ALA A 183 -15.88 -3.98 5.19
C ALA A 183 -15.32 -4.86 4.07
N LEU A 184 -14.48 -4.28 3.22
CA LEU A 184 -13.80 -5.00 2.14
C LEU A 184 -12.47 -5.59 2.63
N TYR A 185 -12.11 -6.75 2.10
CA TYR A 185 -10.79 -7.35 2.26
C TYR A 185 -10.05 -7.39 0.93
N LEU A 186 -8.95 -6.66 0.86
CA LEU A 186 -8.06 -6.57 -0.29
C LEU A 186 -6.78 -7.34 0.02
N CYS A 187 -6.56 -8.44 -0.68
CA CYS A 187 -5.33 -9.22 -0.60
C CYS A 187 -4.40 -8.85 -1.76
N ASP A 188 -3.23 -8.27 -1.45
CA ASP A 188 -2.11 -8.13 -2.39
C ASP A 188 -1.19 -9.36 -2.23
N PRO A 189 -1.23 -10.34 -3.14
CA PRO A 189 -0.53 -11.61 -2.99
C PRO A 189 0.95 -11.46 -3.35
N VAL A 190 1.74 -10.91 -2.41
CA VAL A 190 3.18 -10.71 -2.57
C VAL A 190 3.91 -12.07 -2.54
N MET A 191 3.95 -12.75 -3.69
CA MET A 191 4.56 -14.07 -3.88
C MET A 191 6.06 -14.02 -4.24
N GLY A 192 6.67 -12.84 -4.18
CA GLY A 192 8.05 -12.64 -4.64
C GLY A 192 8.18 -12.68 -6.17
N HIS A 193 9.38 -12.43 -6.68
CA HIS A 193 9.67 -12.57 -8.11
C HIS A 193 11.12 -13.01 -8.31
N PRO A 194 11.39 -14.11 -9.04
CA PRO A 194 12.72 -14.70 -9.17
C PRO A 194 13.79 -13.69 -9.59
N GLU A 195 13.48 -12.83 -10.56
CA GLU A 195 14.41 -11.81 -11.06
C GLU A 195 14.52 -10.56 -10.17
N LYS A 196 13.57 -10.34 -9.24
CA LYS A 196 13.53 -9.13 -8.40
C LYS A 196 13.98 -9.40 -6.96
N GLY A 197 14.36 -10.64 -6.62
CA GLY A 197 15.00 -10.99 -5.34
C GLY A 197 14.11 -10.87 -4.09
N CYS A 198 12.80 -10.64 -4.25
CA CYS A 198 11.85 -10.85 -3.16
C CYS A 198 11.48 -12.33 -3.18
N ILE A 199 11.87 -13.08 -2.13
CA ILE A 199 11.59 -14.50 -1.98
C ILE A 199 10.80 -14.63 -0.69
N VAL A 200 9.58 -15.15 -0.78
CA VAL A 200 8.79 -15.58 0.37
C VAL A 200 8.96 -17.08 0.55
N ALA A 201 8.74 -17.56 1.78
CA ALA A 201 8.78 -18.99 2.05
C ALA A 201 7.63 -19.71 1.30
N PRO A 202 7.82 -20.94 0.78
CA PRO A 202 6.83 -21.63 -0.04
C PRO A 202 5.43 -21.70 0.58
N GLU A 203 5.35 -21.92 1.89
CA GLU A 203 4.10 -22.00 2.63
C GLU A 203 3.27 -20.71 2.59
N VAL A 204 3.92 -19.56 2.35
CA VAL A 204 3.23 -18.27 2.15
C VAL A 204 2.52 -18.26 0.80
N SER A 205 3.15 -18.83 -0.23
CA SER A 205 2.55 -18.90 -1.57
C SER A 205 1.35 -19.83 -1.57
N ASP A 206 1.47 -21.01 -0.94
CA ASP A 206 0.36 -21.96 -0.79
C ASP A 206 -0.81 -21.31 -0.04
N PHE A 207 -0.53 -20.66 1.10
CA PHE A 207 -1.54 -19.91 1.84
C PHE A 207 -2.23 -18.83 1.00
N LEU A 208 -1.47 -18.05 0.22
CA LEU A 208 -2.04 -16.97 -0.60
C LEU A 208 -2.99 -17.52 -1.68
N LEU A 209 -2.63 -18.63 -2.29
CA LEU A 209 -3.39 -19.27 -3.37
C LEU A 209 -4.62 -20.03 -2.85
N GLU A 210 -4.47 -20.78 -1.77
CA GLU A 210 -5.49 -21.72 -1.29
C GLU A 210 -6.45 -21.10 -0.27
N GLU A 211 -5.97 -20.15 0.55
CA GLU A 211 -6.75 -19.58 1.65
C GLU A 211 -7.09 -18.10 1.41
N ALA A 212 -6.07 -17.25 1.20
CA ALA A 212 -6.28 -15.80 1.18
C ALA A 212 -7.11 -15.32 -0.02
N ALA A 213 -6.85 -15.86 -1.21
CA ALA A 213 -7.56 -15.50 -2.43
C ALA A 213 -9.07 -15.78 -2.35
N ALA A 214 -9.47 -16.85 -1.65
CA ALA A 214 -10.87 -17.22 -1.47
C ALA A 214 -11.64 -16.25 -0.53
N MET A 215 -10.91 -15.54 0.34
CA MET A 215 -11.50 -14.65 1.33
C MET A 215 -11.56 -13.18 0.88
N ALA A 216 -10.78 -12.81 -0.15
CA ALA A 216 -10.69 -11.46 -0.69
C ALA A 216 -11.96 -11.07 -1.46
N ASP A 217 -12.36 -9.80 -1.38
CA ASP A 217 -13.46 -9.20 -2.14
C ASP A 217 -12.95 -8.54 -3.43
#